data_AF-A0A4R1Q9G4-F1
#
_entry.id   AF-A0A4R1Q9G4-F1
#
_cell.length_a   1.000
_cell.length_b   1.000
_cell.length_c   1.000
_cell.angle_alpha   90.00
_cell.angle_beta   90.00
_cell.angle_gamma   90.00
#
_symmetry.space_group_name_H-M   'P 1'
#
loop_
_entity.id
_entity.type
_entity.pdbx_description
1 polymer ?
#
loop_
_entity_poly.entity_id
_entity_poly.type
_entity_poly.pdbx_seq_one_letter_code
_entity_poly.pdbx_strand_id
1 'polypeptide(L)'
;MKNIGRILISAALLFSISSYAYAASSPSGSATYREGGTLNTHDHAGIMKNSSTVYEIKGYNYKVDESSLTSFKDGKTYYGTFKTSSLTSTQRDSILSTAEALDNDPEITYTMYDQLNWESNAGDYISVSEITDIRCDGVVEYAYEWNNIWVWGRSSTGTASGNPTHHDISYTAYASEHANLGSDAPWIEVSPKVQRGAAPCGCDPYKWTTLRKE
;
A
#
# COMPACT_ATOMS: atom_id res chain seq x y z
N MET A 1 47.74 -55.05 -32.07
CA MET A 1 46.34 -54.62 -31.83
C MET A 1 46.37 -53.15 -31.46
N LYS A 2 45.77 -52.27 -32.28
CA LYS A 2 45.80 -50.81 -32.09
C LYS A 2 44.66 -50.39 -31.15
N ASN A 3 44.98 -49.78 -30.02
CA ASN A 3 44.00 -49.17 -29.13
C ASN A 3 43.62 -47.78 -29.65
N ILE A 4 42.36 -47.61 -30.04
CA ILE A 4 41.78 -46.34 -30.47
C ILE A 4 41.08 -45.73 -29.25
N GLY A 5 41.72 -44.74 -28.63
CA GLY A 5 41.10 -43.93 -27.59
C GLY A 5 40.00 -43.04 -28.19
N ARG A 6 38.78 -43.14 -27.68
CA ARG A 6 37.67 -42.26 -28.04
C ARG A 6 37.61 -41.09 -27.05
N ILE A 7 37.83 -39.89 -27.56
CA ILE A 7 37.59 -38.63 -26.84
C ILE A 7 36.11 -38.29 -26.99
N LEU A 8 35.38 -38.21 -25.88
CA LEU A 8 34.01 -37.70 -25.81
C LEU A 8 34.09 -36.18 -25.60
N ILE A 9 33.66 -35.40 -26.59
CA ILE A 9 33.46 -33.96 -26.49
C ILE A 9 31.99 -33.73 -26.12
N SER A 10 31.72 -33.40 -24.86
CA SER A 10 30.40 -32.97 -24.42
C SER A 10 30.17 -31.51 -24.80
N ALA A 11 29.27 -31.27 -25.75
CA ALA A 11 28.80 -29.93 -26.08
C ALA A 11 27.79 -29.47 -25.03
N ALA A 12 28.18 -28.52 -24.18
CA ALA A 12 27.26 -27.84 -23.28
C ALA A 12 26.42 -26.83 -24.07
N LEU A 13 25.13 -27.11 -24.27
CA LEU A 13 24.17 -26.13 -24.77
C LEU A 13 23.95 -25.07 -23.69
N LEU A 14 24.51 -23.88 -23.89
CA LEU A 14 24.19 -22.69 -23.11
C LEU A 14 22.84 -22.15 -23.61
N PHE A 15 21.77 -22.45 -22.88
CA PHE A 15 20.50 -21.72 -23.01
C PHE A 15 20.67 -20.34 -22.37
N SER A 16 20.99 -19.35 -23.19
CA SER A 16 20.84 -17.94 -22.83
C SER A 16 19.35 -17.62 -22.71
N ILE A 17 18.82 -17.66 -21.48
CA ILE A 17 17.53 -17.07 -21.15
C ILE A 17 17.68 -15.56 -21.24
N SER A 18 17.20 -14.98 -22.33
CA SER A 18 17.01 -13.53 -22.45
C SER A 18 15.87 -13.12 -21.53
N SER A 19 16.19 -12.75 -20.29
CA SER A 19 15.24 -12.07 -19.41
C SER A 19 15.06 -10.63 -19.92
N TYR A 20 14.04 -10.42 -20.76
CA TYR A 20 13.58 -9.09 -21.09
C TYR A 20 12.97 -8.49 -19.82
N ALA A 21 13.71 -7.62 -19.14
CA ALA A 21 13.15 -6.76 -18.12
C ALA A 21 12.23 -5.76 -18.83
N TYR A 22 10.92 -6.00 -18.81
CA TYR A 22 9.96 -4.94 -19.09
C TYR A 22 10.19 -3.85 -18.03
N ALA A 23 10.56 -2.65 -18.48
CA ALA A 23 10.48 -1.48 -17.64
C ALA A 23 9.00 -1.31 -17.26
N ALA A 24 8.63 -1.72 -16.06
CA ALA A 24 7.34 -1.41 -15.48
C ALA A 24 7.32 0.10 -15.20
N SER A 25 7.03 0.88 -16.24
CA SER A 25 6.83 2.33 -16.18
C SER A 25 5.39 2.70 -15.79
N SER A 26 4.52 1.71 -15.62
CA SER A 26 3.17 1.91 -15.13
C SER A 26 3.21 2.09 -13.60
N PRO A 27 2.48 3.07 -13.03
CA PRO A 27 2.39 3.34 -11.60
C PRO A 27 1.72 2.21 -10.79
N SER A 28 1.61 1.01 -11.35
CA SER A 28 0.96 -0.17 -10.77
C SER A 28 1.49 -0.48 -9.38
N GLY A 29 0.59 -0.67 -8.42
CA GLY A 29 0.92 -0.95 -7.03
C GLY A 29 1.40 0.27 -6.24
N SER A 30 1.41 1.47 -6.83
CA SER A 30 1.76 2.71 -6.13
C SER A 30 0.52 3.34 -5.51
N ALA A 31 0.67 3.95 -4.34
CA ALA A 31 -0.36 4.74 -3.69
C ALA A 31 -0.64 6.03 -4.48
N THR A 32 -1.87 6.49 -4.51
CA THR A 32 -2.26 7.73 -5.20
C THR A 32 -3.14 8.59 -4.32
N TYR A 33 -2.97 9.92 -4.43
CA TYR A 33 -3.56 10.86 -3.50
C TYR A 33 -4.19 12.06 -4.21
N ARG A 34 -5.27 12.55 -3.63
CA ARG A 34 -5.96 13.78 -4.03
C ARG A 34 -6.56 14.48 -2.82
N GLU A 35 -6.97 15.73 -3.04
CA GLU A 35 -7.78 16.47 -2.09
C GLU A 35 -9.08 15.72 -1.81
N GLY A 36 -9.42 15.64 -0.52
CA GLY A 36 -10.58 14.91 -0.05
C GLY A 36 -11.88 15.71 -0.13
N GLY A 37 -12.91 15.17 0.50
CA GLY A 37 -14.24 15.76 0.58
C GLY A 37 -14.72 15.85 2.02
N THR A 38 -16.02 16.05 2.23
CA THR A 38 -16.61 16.18 3.57
C THR A 38 -16.34 14.99 4.48
N LEU A 39 -16.27 13.77 3.93
CA LEU A 39 -15.99 12.53 4.67
C LEU A 39 -14.49 12.22 4.81
N ASN A 40 -13.64 12.93 4.06
CA ASN A 40 -12.21 12.67 3.94
C ASN A 40 -11.48 14.01 4.11
N THR A 41 -11.63 14.66 5.26
CA THR A 41 -11.10 16.02 5.50
C THR A 41 -9.57 16.09 5.47
N HIS A 42 -8.90 14.93 5.54
CA HIS A 42 -7.45 14.79 5.56
C HIS A 42 -6.90 14.13 4.27
N ASP A 43 -7.47 14.53 3.12
CA ASP A 43 -7.20 14.00 1.77
C ASP A 43 -7.83 12.63 1.51
N HIS A 44 -7.69 12.12 0.28
CA HIS A 44 -8.20 10.82 -0.15
C HIS A 44 -7.11 10.00 -0.83
N ALA A 45 -7.16 8.68 -0.66
CA ALA A 45 -6.13 7.76 -1.13
C ALA A 45 -6.72 6.55 -1.90
N GLY A 46 -5.86 5.91 -2.69
CA GLY A 46 -6.15 4.63 -3.35
C GLY A 46 -4.87 3.99 -3.89
N ILE A 47 -5.00 2.81 -4.51
CA ILE A 47 -3.88 2.08 -5.14
C ILE A 47 -4.03 2.12 -6.65
N MET A 48 -3.01 2.61 -7.37
CA MET A 48 -2.98 2.58 -8.83
C MET A 48 -2.90 1.13 -9.32
N LYS A 49 -3.92 0.64 -10.03
CA LYS A 49 -3.88 -0.66 -10.73
C LYS A 49 -2.98 -0.58 -11.97
N ASN A 50 -3.14 0.50 -12.72
CA ASN A 50 -2.38 0.83 -13.94
C ASN A 50 -2.40 2.35 -14.15
N SER A 51 -1.98 2.86 -15.31
CA SER A 51 -1.95 4.31 -15.58
C SER A 51 -3.32 5.01 -15.59
N SER A 52 -4.43 4.27 -15.64
CA SER A 52 -5.79 4.79 -15.80
C SER A 52 -6.79 4.30 -14.77
N THR A 53 -6.43 3.38 -13.88
CA THR A 53 -7.35 2.72 -12.94
C THR A 53 -6.77 2.73 -11.52
N VAL A 54 -7.64 2.93 -10.54
CA VAL A 54 -7.34 3.03 -9.11
C VAL A 54 -8.31 2.14 -8.33
N TYR A 55 -7.83 1.33 -7.39
CA TYR A 55 -8.65 0.74 -6.34
C TYR A 55 -8.84 1.79 -5.23
N GLU A 56 -10.07 2.18 -4.93
CA GLU A 56 -10.41 3.13 -3.87
C GLU A 56 -11.71 2.73 -3.16
N ILE A 57 -11.92 3.24 -1.95
CA ILE A 57 -13.23 3.22 -1.29
C ILE A 57 -13.70 4.65 -1.06
N LYS A 58 -14.80 5.06 -1.72
CA LYS A 58 -15.17 6.48 -1.87
C LYS A 58 -15.78 7.12 -0.61
N GLY A 59 -16.23 6.32 0.35
CA GLY A 59 -16.93 6.77 1.56
C GLY A 59 -18.09 5.84 1.92
N TYR A 60 -19.01 6.30 2.76
CA TYR A 60 -20.19 5.53 3.17
C TYR A 60 -21.04 5.03 2.00
N ASN A 61 -21.55 3.81 2.10
CA ASN A 61 -22.32 3.09 1.07
C ASN A 61 -21.52 2.72 -0.19
N TYR A 62 -20.19 2.80 -0.11
CA TYR A 62 -19.31 2.24 -1.13
C TYR A 62 -18.53 1.08 -0.52
N LYS A 63 -18.15 0.13 -1.40
CA LYS A 63 -17.11 -0.86 -1.15
C LYS A 63 -15.78 -0.39 -1.74
N VAL A 64 -14.72 -1.15 -1.51
CA VAL A 64 -13.50 -1.03 -2.32
C VAL A 64 -13.86 -1.42 -3.76
N ASP A 65 -13.53 -0.58 -4.72
CA ASP A 65 -13.87 -0.79 -6.14
C ASP A 65 -12.85 -0.12 -7.07
N GLU A 66 -12.84 -0.58 -8.32
CA GLU A 66 -12.09 0.05 -9.39
C GLU A 66 -12.76 1.33 -9.88
N SER A 67 -11.97 2.40 -9.91
CA SER A 67 -12.36 3.67 -10.49
C SER A 67 -11.35 4.10 -11.54
N SER A 68 -11.84 4.77 -12.59
CA SER A 68 -10.92 5.44 -13.52
C SER A 68 -10.14 6.53 -12.77
N LEU A 69 -8.90 6.80 -13.16
CA LEU A 69 -8.09 7.86 -12.56
C LEU A 69 -8.78 9.23 -12.70
N THR A 70 -9.59 9.43 -13.74
CA THR A 70 -10.42 10.63 -13.91
C THR A 70 -11.51 10.69 -12.85
N SER A 71 -12.22 9.59 -12.61
CA SER A 71 -13.24 9.49 -11.55
C SER A 71 -12.64 9.59 -10.15
N PHE A 72 -11.45 9.02 -9.93
CA PHE A 72 -10.71 9.19 -8.69
C PHE A 72 -10.50 10.70 -8.47
N LYS A 73 -9.92 11.41 -9.44
CA LYS A 73 -9.64 12.85 -9.31
C LYS A 73 -10.89 13.69 -9.06
N ASP A 74 -12.01 13.43 -9.73
CA ASP A 74 -13.30 14.09 -9.53
C ASP A 74 -13.22 15.64 -9.42
N GLY A 75 -12.39 16.27 -10.27
CA GLY A 75 -12.16 17.72 -10.24
C GLY A 75 -11.40 18.25 -9.01
N LYS A 76 -10.95 17.38 -8.11
CA LYS A 76 -10.13 17.68 -6.94
C LYS A 76 -8.66 17.84 -7.28
N THR A 77 -7.92 18.52 -6.40
CA THR A 77 -6.47 18.67 -6.54
C THR A 77 -5.78 17.30 -6.48
N TYR A 78 -5.10 16.89 -7.56
CA TYR A 78 -4.33 15.65 -7.60
C TYR A 78 -2.93 15.87 -7.04
N TYR A 79 -2.57 15.15 -5.98
CA TYR A 79 -1.25 15.31 -5.34
C TYR A 79 -0.17 14.45 -5.98
N GLY A 80 -0.57 13.37 -6.65
CA GLY A 80 0.33 12.50 -7.40
C GLY A 80 0.28 11.05 -6.93
N THR A 81 1.17 10.27 -7.53
CA THR A 81 1.42 8.87 -7.20
C THR A 81 2.70 8.76 -6.38
N PHE A 82 2.70 7.89 -5.38
CA PHE A 82 3.79 7.70 -4.43
C PHE A 82 4.05 6.21 -4.22
N LYS A 83 5.30 5.84 -4.01
CA LYS A 83 5.69 4.47 -3.68
C LYS A 83 6.87 4.44 -2.72
N THR A 84 7.05 3.32 -2.05
CA THR A 84 8.30 3.05 -1.35
C THR A 84 9.43 2.92 -2.37
N SER A 85 10.62 3.42 -2.01
CA SER A 85 11.77 3.28 -2.90
C SER A 85 12.10 1.79 -3.08
N SER A 86 12.37 1.38 -4.33
CA SER A 86 12.84 0.03 -4.66
C SER A 86 11.79 -1.11 -4.66
N LEU A 87 10.51 -0.82 -4.91
CA LEU A 87 9.54 -1.90 -5.18
C LEU A 87 9.97 -2.76 -6.37
N THR A 88 10.07 -4.06 -6.14
CA THR A 88 10.22 -5.08 -7.21
C THR A 88 8.90 -5.26 -7.95
N SER A 89 8.93 -5.93 -9.12
CA SER A 89 7.69 -6.31 -9.82
C SER A 89 6.82 -7.21 -8.96
N THR A 90 7.40 -8.22 -8.32
CA THR A 90 6.68 -9.14 -7.44
C THR A 90 5.99 -8.40 -6.30
N GLN A 91 6.65 -7.42 -5.67
CA GLN A 91 6.02 -6.62 -4.62
C GLN A 91 4.85 -5.78 -5.14
N ARG A 92 4.95 -5.20 -6.34
CA ARG A 92 3.82 -4.50 -6.97
C ARG A 92 2.65 -5.46 -7.21
N ASP A 93 2.93 -6.65 -7.73
CA ASP A 93 1.90 -7.66 -8.02
C ASP A 93 1.22 -8.14 -6.72
N SER A 94 1.99 -8.30 -5.63
CA SER A 94 1.48 -8.62 -4.30
C SER A 94 0.55 -7.54 -3.74
N ILE A 95 0.94 -6.26 -3.83
CA ILE A 95 0.08 -5.12 -3.43
C ILE A 95 -1.22 -5.14 -4.23
N LEU A 96 -1.13 -5.29 -5.55
CA LEU A 96 -2.30 -5.32 -6.44
C LEU A 96 -3.22 -6.50 -6.14
N SER A 97 -2.66 -7.69 -5.90
CA SER A 97 -3.44 -8.86 -5.53
C SER A 97 -4.20 -8.66 -4.22
N THR A 98 -3.64 -7.89 -3.28
CA THR A 98 -4.31 -7.60 -2.01
C THR A 98 -5.41 -6.55 -2.20
N ALA A 99 -5.15 -5.50 -2.98
CA ALA A 99 -6.18 -4.52 -3.34
C ALA A 99 -7.35 -5.14 -4.13
N GLU A 100 -7.05 -6.07 -5.05
CA GLU A 100 -8.06 -6.84 -5.78
C GLU A 100 -8.85 -7.79 -4.86
N ALA A 101 -8.22 -8.37 -3.84
CA ALA A 101 -8.94 -9.16 -2.84
C ALA A 101 -9.92 -8.30 -2.03
N LEU A 102 -9.51 -7.08 -1.64
CA LEU A 102 -10.40 -6.12 -0.98
C LEU A 102 -11.60 -5.72 -1.87
N ASP A 103 -11.40 -5.51 -3.16
CA ASP A 103 -12.48 -5.19 -4.12
C ASP A 103 -13.45 -6.37 -4.33
N ASN A 104 -12.92 -7.59 -4.37
CA ASN A 104 -13.71 -8.81 -4.55
C ASN A 104 -14.55 -9.19 -3.33
N ASP A 105 -14.34 -8.56 -2.18
CA ASP A 105 -15.16 -8.75 -0.99
C ASP A 105 -16.24 -7.64 -0.90
N PRO A 106 -17.51 -7.95 -1.22
CA PRO A 106 -18.58 -6.96 -1.22
C PRO A 106 -19.05 -6.56 0.19
N GLU A 107 -18.65 -7.28 1.24
CA GLU A 107 -19.10 -7.04 2.61
C GLU A 107 -18.23 -5.99 3.32
N ILE A 108 -17.04 -5.68 2.78
CA ILE A 108 -16.17 -4.63 3.30
C ILE A 108 -16.80 -3.26 3.01
N THR A 109 -17.24 -2.58 4.07
CA THR A 109 -17.80 -1.22 3.98
C THR A 109 -16.79 -0.13 4.38
N TYR A 110 -17.24 1.12 4.45
CA TYR A 110 -16.39 2.25 4.79
C TYR A 110 -16.52 2.64 6.26
N THR A 111 -15.39 2.83 6.93
CA THR A 111 -15.29 3.48 8.25
C THR A 111 -14.59 4.84 8.14
N MET A 112 -15.02 5.79 8.97
CA MET A 112 -14.41 7.11 9.05
C MET A 112 -13.35 7.19 10.16
N TYR A 113 -13.64 6.59 11.31
CA TYR A 113 -12.82 6.76 12.52
C TYR A 113 -11.59 5.87 12.47
N ASP A 114 -11.81 4.56 12.35
CA ASP A 114 -10.74 3.58 12.28
C ASP A 114 -10.18 3.48 10.85
N GLN A 115 -8.96 2.98 10.70
CA GLN A 115 -8.43 2.65 9.38
C GLN A 115 -9.03 1.36 8.84
N LEU A 116 -9.27 0.41 9.75
CA LEU A 116 -9.75 -0.93 9.48
C LEU A 116 -10.50 -1.44 10.71
N ASN A 117 -11.70 -1.97 10.50
CA ASN A 117 -12.47 -2.75 11.47
C ASN A 117 -12.48 -4.21 11.04
N TRP A 118 -12.62 -5.11 12.00
CA TRP A 118 -12.56 -6.54 11.73
C TRP A 118 -13.43 -7.36 12.67
N GLU A 119 -13.66 -8.61 12.29
CA GLU A 119 -14.42 -9.59 13.05
C GLU A 119 -13.79 -9.90 14.41
N SER A 120 -14.61 -10.04 15.46
CA SER A 120 -14.16 -10.18 16.86
C SER A 120 -13.26 -11.39 17.16
N ASN A 121 -13.20 -12.35 16.24
CA ASN A 121 -12.45 -13.61 16.36
C ASN A 121 -11.30 -13.74 15.36
N ALA A 122 -10.83 -12.63 14.78
CA ALA A 122 -9.60 -12.64 14.00
C ALA A 122 -8.42 -13.16 14.84
N GLY A 123 -7.52 -13.90 14.19
CA GLY A 123 -6.30 -14.41 14.82
C GLY A 123 -5.28 -13.30 15.10
N ASP A 124 -4.00 -13.65 15.00
CA ASP A 124 -2.91 -12.67 15.10
C ASP A 124 -2.94 -11.67 13.93
N TYR A 125 -3.31 -12.17 12.74
CA TYR A 125 -3.43 -11.38 11.52
C TYR A 125 -4.88 -11.38 11.04
N ILE A 126 -5.32 -10.21 10.60
CA ILE A 126 -6.64 -9.96 10.03
C ILE A 126 -6.54 -10.25 8.54
N SER A 127 -7.12 -11.35 8.08
CA SER A 127 -7.26 -11.63 6.66
C SER A 127 -8.32 -10.74 6.01
N VAL A 128 -8.30 -10.63 4.68
CA VAL A 128 -9.27 -9.80 3.94
C VAL A 128 -10.71 -10.16 4.30
N SER A 129 -11.03 -11.45 4.41
CA SER A 129 -12.37 -11.94 4.75
C SER A 129 -12.82 -11.66 6.18
N GLU A 130 -11.91 -11.17 7.03
CA GLU A 130 -12.21 -10.78 8.42
C GLU A 130 -12.36 -9.26 8.55
N ILE A 131 -12.12 -8.48 7.49
CA ILE A 131 -12.32 -7.03 7.49
C ILE A 131 -13.81 -6.73 7.33
N THR A 132 -14.35 -5.89 8.20
CA THR A 132 -15.75 -5.43 8.11
C THR A 132 -15.84 -4.04 7.50
N ASP A 133 -14.89 -3.16 7.83
CA ASP A 133 -14.84 -1.80 7.32
C ASP A 133 -13.40 -1.37 7.05
N ILE A 134 -13.19 -0.53 6.04
CA ILE A 134 -11.89 0.05 5.74
C ILE A 134 -12.01 1.51 5.28
N ARG A 135 -11.05 2.34 5.68
CA ARG A 135 -10.94 3.73 5.22
C ARG A 135 -10.06 3.83 3.98
N CYS A 136 -10.13 4.95 3.26
CA CYS A 136 -9.38 5.13 2.01
C CYS A 136 -7.85 5.01 2.15
N ASP A 137 -7.26 5.51 3.25
CA ASP A 137 -5.86 5.29 3.60
C ASP A 137 -5.59 3.87 4.12
N GLY A 138 -6.57 3.25 4.78
CA GLY A 138 -6.51 1.85 5.21
C GLY A 138 -6.36 0.89 4.02
N VAL A 139 -7.00 1.17 2.88
CA VAL A 139 -6.79 0.41 1.63
C VAL A 139 -5.31 0.45 1.22
N VAL A 140 -4.65 1.60 1.35
CA VAL A 140 -3.23 1.74 1.02
C VAL A 140 -2.34 1.02 2.03
N GLU A 141 -2.53 1.29 3.33
CA GLU A 141 -1.73 0.65 4.39
C GLU A 141 -1.84 -0.87 4.31
N TYR A 142 -3.07 -1.40 4.31
CA TYR A 142 -3.32 -2.84 4.36
C TYR A 142 -2.72 -3.54 3.14
N ALA A 143 -2.90 -2.99 1.93
CA ALA A 143 -2.36 -3.59 0.71
C ALA A 143 -0.82 -3.64 0.69
N TYR A 144 -0.16 -2.68 1.34
CA TYR A 144 1.30 -2.65 1.46
C TYR A 144 1.80 -3.56 2.61
N GLU A 145 1.22 -3.44 3.80
CA GLU A 145 1.72 -4.04 5.03
C GLU A 145 1.40 -5.54 5.13
N TRP A 146 0.26 -5.98 4.60
CA TRP A 146 -0.04 -7.42 4.41
C TRP A 146 1.05 -8.14 3.61
N ASN A 147 1.78 -7.40 2.76
CA ASN A 147 2.87 -7.90 1.93
C ASN A 147 4.25 -7.57 2.49
N ASN A 148 4.35 -7.22 3.77
CA ASN A 148 5.59 -6.87 4.48
C ASN A 148 6.33 -5.70 3.80
N ILE A 149 5.58 -4.73 3.28
CA ILE A 149 6.09 -3.49 2.68
C ILE A 149 5.63 -2.34 3.56
N TRP A 150 6.52 -1.86 4.41
CA TRP A 150 6.17 -0.82 5.37
C TRP A 150 6.00 0.54 4.69
N VAL A 151 4.79 1.09 4.73
CA VAL A 151 4.47 2.48 4.33
C VAL A 151 5.03 3.46 5.34
N TRP A 152 5.11 3.05 6.59
CA TRP A 152 5.60 3.87 7.68
C TRP A 152 7.06 3.57 8.05
N GLY A 153 7.78 4.64 8.39
CA GLY A 153 9.15 4.61 8.89
C GLY A 153 9.17 4.42 10.40
N ARG A 154 10.07 3.55 10.87
CA ARG A 154 10.28 3.28 12.30
C ARG A 154 10.81 4.54 13.01
N SER A 155 10.05 5.07 13.97
CA SER A 155 10.53 6.15 14.83
C SER A 155 11.55 5.60 15.83
N SER A 156 12.75 6.18 15.92
CA SER A 156 13.73 5.78 16.94
C SER A 156 13.79 6.72 18.15
N THR A 157 13.11 7.87 18.13
CA THR A 157 12.89 8.79 19.29
C THR A 157 11.87 9.92 19.02
N GLY A 158 11.10 9.90 17.91
CA GLY A 158 10.19 10.97 17.51
C GLY A 158 8.91 11.01 18.36
N THR A 159 8.97 11.65 19.53
CA THR A 159 7.99 11.53 20.61
C THR A 159 6.61 12.10 20.26
N ALA A 160 5.42 11.57 20.61
CA ALA A 160 4.99 10.60 21.63
C ALA A 160 6.05 9.56 22.07
N SER A 161 6.51 9.66 23.33
CA SER A 161 7.77 9.08 23.82
C SER A 161 7.87 7.55 23.90
N GLY A 162 6.87 6.82 23.41
CA GLY A 162 6.92 5.39 23.25
C GLY A 162 6.67 5.09 21.77
N ASN A 163 7.61 4.40 21.15
CA ASN A 163 7.55 3.91 19.78
C ASN A 163 6.13 3.51 19.32
N PRO A 164 5.67 3.98 18.16
CA PRO A 164 5.01 3.09 17.24
C PRO A 164 6.13 2.34 16.51
N THR A 165 6.42 1.15 17.00
CA THR A 165 7.39 0.23 16.37
C THR A 165 6.74 -0.62 15.29
N HIS A 166 5.41 -0.60 15.21
CA HIS A 166 4.63 -1.50 14.38
C HIS A 166 3.46 -0.70 13.80
N HIS A 167 3.46 -0.53 12.50
CA HIS A 167 2.38 0.15 11.79
C HIS A 167 1.44 -0.83 11.11
N ASP A 168 1.75 -2.13 11.20
CA ASP A 168 1.05 -3.22 10.54
C ASP A 168 -0.43 -3.25 10.92
N ILE A 169 -1.27 -2.59 10.12
CA ILE A 169 -2.70 -2.54 10.36
C ILE A 169 -3.38 -3.89 10.09
N SER A 170 -2.64 -4.87 9.57
CA SER A 170 -3.11 -6.24 9.42
C SER A 170 -2.86 -7.10 10.66
N TYR A 171 -2.07 -6.64 11.62
CA TYR A 171 -1.86 -7.36 12.88
C TYR A 171 -2.83 -6.84 13.96
N THR A 172 -3.62 -7.73 14.55
CA THR A 172 -4.73 -7.35 15.44
C THR A 172 -4.30 -6.52 16.64
N ALA A 173 -3.07 -6.71 17.15
CA ALA A 173 -2.56 -5.94 18.28
C ALA A 173 -2.18 -4.49 17.92
N TYR A 174 -2.01 -4.16 16.63
CA TYR A 174 -1.54 -2.86 16.15
C TYR A 174 -2.57 -2.12 15.29
N ALA A 175 -3.59 -2.81 14.78
CA ALA A 175 -4.60 -2.25 13.88
C ALA A 175 -5.31 -0.98 14.43
N SER A 176 -5.44 -0.84 15.75
CA SER A 176 -6.02 0.35 16.39
C SER A 176 -5.00 1.39 16.87
N GLU A 177 -3.69 1.11 16.81
CA GLU A 177 -2.63 2.00 17.33
C GLU A 177 -2.61 3.37 16.61
N HIS A 178 -3.18 3.41 15.39
CA HIS A 178 -3.06 4.51 14.45
C HIS A 178 -4.40 4.99 13.86
N ALA A 179 -5.51 4.62 14.49
CA ALA A 179 -6.84 5.07 14.11
C ALA A 179 -7.09 6.58 14.31
N ASN A 180 -6.16 7.34 14.90
CA ASN A 180 -6.37 8.76 15.13
C ASN A 180 -6.37 9.56 13.82
N LEU A 181 -7.51 10.18 13.52
CA LEU A 181 -7.63 11.13 12.42
C LEU A 181 -6.96 12.46 12.77
N GLY A 182 -5.93 12.80 12.03
CA GLY A 182 -5.28 14.11 12.15
C GLY A 182 -4.24 14.36 11.08
N SER A 183 -3.45 15.41 11.28
CA SER A 183 -2.31 15.69 10.39
C SER A 183 -1.16 16.40 11.09
N ASP A 184 -1.24 16.60 12.39
CA ASP A 184 -0.32 17.40 13.19
C ASP A 184 0.61 16.54 14.05
N ALA A 185 0.20 15.31 14.39
CA ALA A 185 1.02 14.34 15.11
C ALA A 185 1.26 13.08 14.27
N PRO A 186 2.08 13.15 13.20
CA PRO A 186 2.27 12.03 12.28
C PRO A 186 2.75 10.75 12.97
N TRP A 187 3.41 10.80 14.12
CA TRP A 187 3.81 9.59 14.84
C TRP A 187 2.64 8.76 15.40
N ILE A 188 1.42 9.31 15.52
CA ILE A 188 0.23 8.59 16.04
C ILE A 188 -1.00 8.73 15.15
N GLU A 189 -1.02 9.71 14.25
CA GLU A 189 -2.13 9.98 13.36
C GLU A 189 -1.85 9.47 11.96
N VAL A 190 -2.77 8.65 11.43
CA VAL A 190 -2.70 8.22 10.04
C VAL A 190 -3.86 8.80 9.25
N SER A 191 -3.50 9.45 8.17
CA SER A 191 -4.41 9.99 7.17
C SER A 191 -3.70 10.06 5.81
N PRO A 192 -4.45 10.14 4.70
CA PRO A 192 -3.86 10.27 3.36
C PRO A 192 -2.83 11.42 3.25
N LYS A 193 -3.10 12.55 3.93
CA LYS A 193 -2.18 13.69 4.00
C LYS A 193 -0.85 13.35 4.69
N VAL A 194 -0.90 12.59 5.77
CA VAL A 194 0.29 12.18 6.50
C VAL A 194 1.08 11.13 5.72
N GLN A 195 0.39 10.11 5.16
CA GLN A 195 0.99 9.04 4.35
C GLN A 195 1.79 9.58 3.15
N ARG A 196 1.34 10.66 2.52
CA ARG A 196 2.07 11.29 1.40
C ARG A 196 3.20 12.24 1.83
N GLY A 197 3.50 12.32 3.12
CA GLY A 197 4.54 13.20 3.67
C GLY A 197 4.16 14.68 3.60
N ALA A 198 2.93 15.04 3.97
CA ALA A 198 2.47 16.44 4.00
C ALA A 198 1.93 16.92 5.36
N ALA A 199 2.31 16.23 6.45
CA ALA A 199 2.00 16.63 7.82
C ALA A 199 2.73 17.95 8.19
N PRO A 200 2.03 19.01 8.64
CA PRO A 200 2.65 20.27 9.10
C PRO A 200 3.34 20.20 10.47
N CYS A 201 4.16 19.18 10.74
CA CYS A 201 4.79 18.94 12.05
C CYS A 201 5.99 19.85 12.38
N GLY A 202 6.32 20.85 11.54
CA GLY A 202 7.58 21.62 11.66
C GLY A 202 8.85 20.74 11.53
N CYS A 203 8.66 19.49 11.11
CA CYS A 203 9.65 18.44 11.00
C CYS A 203 9.69 17.95 9.55
N ASP A 204 10.79 17.31 9.14
CA ASP A 204 10.89 16.75 7.79
C ASP A 204 9.76 15.72 7.59
N PRO A 205 8.79 15.99 6.71
CA PRO A 205 7.58 15.19 6.62
C PRO A 205 7.83 13.82 5.98
N TYR A 206 8.98 13.62 5.34
CA TYR A 206 9.39 12.32 4.79
C TYR A 206 10.00 11.38 5.83
N LYS A 207 10.15 11.83 7.09
CA LYS A 207 10.66 10.99 8.19
C LYS A 207 9.71 9.87 8.59
N TRP A 208 8.42 10.06 8.34
CA TRP A 208 7.36 9.25 8.93
C TRP A 208 6.80 8.22 7.97
N THR A 209 6.81 8.53 6.68
CA THR A 209 6.46 7.60 5.63
C THR A 209 7.70 7.20 4.81
N THR A 210 7.70 6.01 4.25
CA THR A 210 8.65 5.54 3.24
C THR A 210 8.19 5.88 1.82
N LEU A 211 6.95 6.33 1.64
CA LEU A 211 6.38 6.70 0.34
C LEU A 211 7.04 7.96 -0.21
N ARG A 212 7.43 7.91 -1.48
CA ARG A 212 8.07 9.00 -2.23
C ARG A 212 7.33 9.20 -3.53
N LYS A 213 7.15 10.46 -3.91
CA LYS A 213 6.49 10.83 -5.17
C LYS A 213 7.25 10.25 -6.36
N GLU A 214 6.53 9.65 -7.29
CA GLU A 214 7.05 9.13 -8.56
C GLU A 214 7.38 10.22 -9.58
#